data_AF-A0A954HJ63-F1
#
_entry.id   AF-A0A954HJ63-F1
#
_cell.length_a   1.000
_cell.length_b   1.000
_cell.length_c   1.000
_cell.angle_alpha   90.00
_cell.angle_beta   90.00
_cell.angle_gamma   90.00
#
_symmetry.space_group_name_H-M   'P 1'
#
loop_
_entity.id
_entity.type
_entity.pdbx_description
1 polymer ?
#
loop_
_entity_poly.entity_id
_entity_poly.type
_entity_poly.pdbx_seq_one_letter_code
_entity_poly.pdbx_strand_id
1 'polypeptide(L)'
;PAAIGHTRYATCGKDDRSYAQPFERHHIEKSKWFSFAFNGQLANYTELRDEILAEPNFHLARETDTEILMHLISRELSGDRHVPLEGLLRRLIPRLDGAYNIVFLNACGDMFVARDPMGFRPMCYAKEGQLFAAASESVALAHLGFEDKNIHSLPPGHAILIENGEFSIIKFAEKKPRAHCFF
;
A
#
# COMPACT_ATOMS: atom_id res chain seq x y z
N PRO A 1 -6.15 18.33 -1.12
CA PRO A 1 -6.70 17.29 -2.02
C PRO A 1 -5.66 16.19 -2.17
N ALA A 2 -6.07 14.92 -2.18
CA ALA A 2 -5.16 13.78 -2.28
C ALA A 2 -5.72 12.77 -3.30
N ALA A 3 -4.83 12.05 -3.98
CA ALA A 3 -5.20 11.05 -4.98
C ALA A 3 -4.16 9.93 -5.03
N ILE A 4 -4.60 8.76 -5.46
CA ILE A 4 -3.75 7.60 -5.76
C ILE A 4 -4.12 7.05 -7.14
N GLY A 5 -3.18 6.39 -7.80
CA GLY A 5 -3.38 5.78 -9.12
C GLY A 5 -2.53 4.53 -9.28
N HIS A 6 -2.92 3.67 -10.22
CA HIS A 6 -2.21 2.43 -10.51
C HIS A 6 -2.34 2.07 -11.99
N THR A 7 -1.25 1.59 -12.58
CA THR A 7 -1.22 0.99 -13.91
C THR A 7 -0.93 -0.50 -13.76
N ARG A 8 -1.86 -1.35 -14.22
CA ARG A 8 -1.72 -2.81 -14.08
C ARG A 8 -0.93 -3.38 -15.24
N TYR A 9 0.11 -4.14 -14.92
CA TYR A 9 0.72 -5.10 -15.83
C TYR A 9 0.10 -6.48 -15.56
N ALA A 10 -0.57 -7.07 -16.55
CA ALA A 10 -1.20 -8.38 -16.39
C ALA A 10 -0.14 -9.49 -16.42
N THR A 11 0.48 -9.79 -15.27
CA THR A 11 1.43 -10.91 -15.13
C THR A 11 0.71 -12.24 -14.94
N CYS A 12 -0.36 -12.25 -14.12
CA CYS A 12 -1.25 -13.38 -13.84
C CYS A 12 -2.69 -12.90 -13.60
N GLY A 13 -3.68 -13.72 -13.94
CA GLY A 13 -5.12 -13.41 -13.84
C GLY A 13 -5.76 -13.02 -15.16
N LYS A 14 -7.10 -12.94 -15.20
CA LYS A 14 -7.83 -12.59 -16.43
C LYS A 14 -7.60 -11.11 -16.78
N ASP A 15 -7.63 -10.82 -18.08
CA ASP A 15 -7.70 -9.45 -18.60
C ASP A 15 -9.13 -8.93 -18.43
N ASP A 16 -9.47 -8.60 -17.18
CA ASP A 16 -10.78 -8.10 -16.80
C ASP A 16 -10.62 -6.80 -16.01
N ARG A 17 -11.50 -5.84 -16.29
CA ARG A 17 -11.51 -4.51 -15.65
C ARG A 17 -11.69 -4.59 -14.13
N SER A 18 -12.33 -5.63 -13.63
CA SER A 18 -12.55 -5.85 -12.20
C SER A 18 -11.27 -6.07 -11.39
N TYR A 19 -10.13 -6.32 -12.04
CA TYR A 19 -8.81 -6.40 -11.42
C TYR A 19 -8.01 -5.09 -11.51
N ALA A 20 -8.55 -4.06 -12.18
CA ALA A 20 -7.92 -2.75 -12.20
C ALA A 20 -7.93 -2.14 -10.79
N GLN A 21 -6.81 -1.58 -10.40
CA GLN A 21 -6.64 -0.86 -9.14
C GLN A 21 -6.61 0.66 -9.40
N PRO A 22 -6.84 1.51 -8.39
CA PRO A 22 -7.06 1.22 -6.96
C PRO A 22 -8.32 0.40 -6.65
N PHE A 23 -8.26 -0.43 -5.63
CA PHE A 23 -9.47 -1.02 -5.04
C PHE A 23 -10.05 -0.04 -4.02
N GLU A 24 -11.36 0.13 -4.05
CA GLU A 24 -12.09 1.00 -3.14
C GLU A 24 -13.07 0.19 -2.29
N ARG A 25 -13.12 0.48 -1.00
CA ARG A 25 -14.09 -0.03 -0.06
C ARG A 25 -14.85 1.12 0.57
N HIS A 26 -16.12 1.26 0.20
CA HIS A 26 -17.02 2.23 0.83
C HIS A 26 -17.39 1.83 2.26
N HIS A 27 -17.53 2.84 3.12
CA HIS A 27 -17.99 2.67 4.49
C HIS A 27 -18.70 3.95 4.97
N ILE A 28 -19.66 3.82 5.89
CA ILE A 28 -20.40 4.96 6.45
C ILE A 28 -19.49 5.91 7.25
N GLU A 29 -18.51 5.34 7.93
CA GLU A 29 -17.47 6.07 8.65
C GLU A 29 -16.31 6.38 7.70
N LYS A 30 -16.01 7.67 7.51
CA LYS A 30 -15.00 8.15 6.54
C LYS A 30 -13.59 7.60 6.77
N SER A 31 -13.21 7.37 8.03
CA SER A 31 -11.92 6.78 8.41
C SER A 31 -11.74 5.35 7.87
N LYS A 32 -12.86 4.63 7.65
CA LYS A 32 -12.93 3.25 7.18
C LYS A 32 -13.33 3.13 5.72
N TRP A 33 -13.69 4.24 5.08
CA TRP A 33 -13.86 4.33 3.63
C TRP A 33 -12.48 4.64 3.04
N PHE A 34 -11.93 3.69 2.28
CA PHE A 34 -10.59 3.84 1.73
C PHE A 34 -10.46 3.29 0.32
N SER A 35 -9.43 3.79 -0.36
CA SER A 35 -8.88 3.21 -1.57
C SER A 35 -7.42 2.84 -1.35
N PHE A 36 -6.94 1.79 -2.01
CA PHE A 36 -5.54 1.41 -1.96
C PHE A 36 -5.08 0.78 -3.28
N ALA A 37 -3.77 0.82 -3.51
CA ALA A 37 -3.13 0.10 -4.59
C ALA A 37 -1.88 -0.64 -4.13
N PHE A 38 -1.57 -1.71 -4.84
CA PHE A 38 -0.54 -2.69 -4.53
C PHE A 38 0.27 -2.99 -5.79
N ASN A 39 1.59 -2.81 -5.69
CA ASN A 39 2.55 -3.24 -6.70
C ASN A 39 3.49 -4.27 -6.07
N GLY A 40 3.28 -5.55 -6.37
CA GLY A 40 4.00 -6.61 -5.70
C GLY A 40 3.46 -8.00 -5.99
N GLN A 41 3.94 -8.96 -5.20
CA GLN A 41 3.40 -10.30 -5.06
C GLN A 41 3.56 -10.77 -3.62
N LEU A 42 2.51 -11.33 -3.04
CA LEU A 42 2.56 -11.98 -1.73
C LEU A 42 3.05 -13.43 -1.90
N ALA A 43 4.14 -13.76 -1.22
CA ALA A 43 4.71 -15.10 -1.23
C ALA A 43 3.87 -16.08 -0.38
N ASN A 44 3.30 -15.59 0.72
CA ASN A 44 2.42 -16.34 1.61
C ASN A 44 0.93 -16.17 1.26
N TYR A 45 0.61 -15.86 -0.01
CA TYR A 45 -0.77 -15.69 -0.48
C TYR A 45 -1.68 -16.87 -0.10
N THR A 46 -1.21 -18.11 -0.36
CA THR A 46 -1.99 -19.33 -0.09
C THR A 46 -2.32 -19.47 1.39
N GLU A 47 -1.37 -19.18 2.28
CA GLU A 47 -1.57 -19.24 3.73
C GLU A 47 -2.61 -18.21 4.19
N LEU A 48 -2.50 -16.96 3.71
CA LEU A 48 -3.43 -15.89 4.04
C LEU A 48 -4.84 -16.14 3.49
N ARG A 49 -4.93 -16.71 2.28
CA ARG A 49 -6.19 -17.11 1.66
C ARG A 49 -6.87 -18.19 2.49
N ASP A 50 -6.14 -19.22 2.86
CA ASP A 50 -6.68 -20.36 3.61
C ASP A 50 -7.07 -19.93 5.04
N GLU A 51 -6.34 -19.00 5.68
CA GLU A 51 -6.73 -18.38 6.95
C GLU A 51 -8.10 -17.69 6.84
N ILE A 52 -8.31 -16.87 5.80
CA ILE A 52 -9.57 -16.14 5.60
C ILE A 52 -10.72 -17.09 5.30
N LEU A 53 -10.50 -18.11 4.46
CA LEU A 53 -11.54 -19.08 4.08
C LEU A 53 -11.88 -20.07 5.20
N ALA A 54 -11.03 -20.20 6.22
CA ALA A 54 -11.35 -20.98 7.42
C ALA A 54 -12.39 -20.27 8.31
N GLU A 55 -12.56 -18.95 8.20
CA GLU A 55 -13.61 -18.22 8.91
C GLU A 55 -14.99 -18.51 8.28
N PRO A 56 -16.00 -18.88 9.08
CA PRO A 56 -17.32 -19.19 8.55
C PRO A 56 -17.96 -17.94 7.92
N ASN A 57 -18.58 -18.12 6.75
CA ASN A 57 -19.25 -17.09 5.94
C ASN A 57 -18.32 -16.11 5.20
N PHE A 58 -17.03 -16.42 5.06
CA PHE A 58 -16.12 -15.66 4.20
C PHE A 58 -15.98 -16.31 2.83
N HIS A 59 -15.88 -15.49 1.79
CA HIS A 59 -15.69 -15.92 0.40
C HIS A 59 -14.82 -14.88 -0.33
N LEU A 60 -13.99 -15.36 -1.27
CA LEU A 60 -13.13 -14.54 -2.12
C LEU A 60 -13.67 -14.59 -3.55
N ALA A 61 -13.93 -13.43 -4.14
CA ALA A 61 -14.52 -13.33 -5.47
C ALA A 61 -13.48 -13.33 -6.60
N ARG A 62 -12.27 -12.82 -6.33
CA ARG A 62 -11.23 -12.59 -7.35
C ARG A 62 -10.01 -13.48 -7.18
N GLU A 63 -9.80 -14.03 -5.99
CA GLU A 63 -8.65 -14.87 -5.63
C GLU A 63 -7.31 -14.16 -5.96
N THR A 64 -7.16 -12.90 -5.53
CA THR A 64 -5.95 -12.09 -5.80
C THR A 64 -5.33 -11.56 -4.52
N ASP A 65 -4.02 -11.25 -4.57
CA ASP A 65 -3.30 -10.57 -3.49
C ASP A 65 -4.00 -9.27 -3.07
N THR A 66 -4.49 -8.48 -4.04
CA THR A 66 -5.21 -7.24 -3.77
C THR A 66 -6.49 -7.52 -2.97
N GLU A 67 -7.26 -8.55 -3.32
CA GLU A 67 -8.45 -8.92 -2.55
C GLU A 67 -8.10 -9.36 -1.13
N ILE A 68 -7.07 -10.19 -0.96
CA ILE A 68 -6.55 -10.58 0.36
C ILE A 68 -6.19 -9.34 1.18
N LEU A 69 -5.39 -8.42 0.63
CA LEU A 69 -5.02 -7.18 1.30
C LEU A 69 -6.23 -6.33 1.68
N MET A 70 -7.23 -6.24 0.81
CA MET A 70 -8.47 -5.53 1.11
C MET A 70 -9.17 -6.13 2.33
N HIS A 71 -9.26 -7.46 2.44
CA HIS A 71 -9.81 -8.13 3.61
C HIS A 71 -8.98 -7.87 4.86
N LEU A 72 -7.66 -7.98 4.79
CA LEU A 72 -6.76 -7.76 5.93
C LEU A 72 -6.90 -6.32 6.45
N ILE A 73 -6.81 -5.31 5.58
CA ILE A 73 -6.99 -3.89 5.96
C ILE A 73 -8.38 -3.68 6.55
N SER A 74 -9.41 -4.26 5.94
CA SER A 74 -10.79 -4.15 6.41
C SER A 74 -10.98 -4.68 7.82
N ARG A 75 -10.32 -5.80 8.15
CA ARG A 75 -10.33 -6.43 9.48
C ARG A 75 -9.58 -5.60 10.50
N GLU A 76 -8.42 -5.05 10.13
CA GLU A 76 -7.65 -4.16 11.02
C GLU A 76 -8.38 -2.86 11.35
N LEU A 77 -9.31 -2.43 10.49
CA LEU A 77 -10.16 -1.28 10.66
C LEU A 77 -11.56 -1.62 11.23
N SER A 78 -11.90 -2.88 11.50
CA SER A 78 -13.27 -3.31 11.83
C SER A 78 -13.70 -3.10 13.30
N GLY A 79 -13.09 -2.18 14.03
CA GLY A 79 -13.43 -1.90 15.44
C GLY A 79 -14.13 -0.56 15.65
N ASP A 80 -14.63 -0.33 16.87
CA ASP A 80 -15.28 0.94 17.26
C ASP A 80 -14.28 2.09 17.49
N ARG A 81 -12.99 1.78 17.59
CA ARG A 81 -11.93 2.76 17.81
C ARG A 81 -11.27 3.15 16.50
N HIS A 82 -10.99 4.45 16.39
CA HIS A 82 -10.12 4.96 15.34
C HIS A 82 -8.73 4.32 15.45
N VAL A 83 -8.19 3.92 14.30
CA VAL A 83 -6.87 3.30 14.17
C VAL A 83 -5.97 4.28 13.41
N PRO A 84 -4.91 4.80 14.04
CA PRO A 84 -3.90 5.59 13.33
C PRO A 84 -3.20 4.78 12.25
N LEU A 85 -2.75 5.43 11.18
CA LEU A 85 -2.11 4.75 10.05
C LEU A 85 -0.88 3.93 10.43
N GLU A 86 -0.06 4.44 11.36
CA GLU A 86 1.07 3.67 11.91
C GLU A 86 0.61 2.37 12.57
N GLY A 87 -0.47 2.44 13.35
CA GLY A 87 -1.05 1.28 14.03
C GLY A 87 -1.58 0.24 13.04
N LEU A 88 -2.23 0.69 11.97
CA LEU A 88 -2.68 -0.18 10.87
C LEU A 88 -1.48 -0.90 10.23
N LEU A 89 -0.42 -0.17 9.86
CA LEU A 89 0.77 -0.77 9.25
C LEU A 89 1.47 -1.77 10.16
N ARG A 90 1.63 -1.43 11.45
CA ARG A 90 2.29 -2.32 12.42
C ARG A 90 1.56 -3.64 12.62
N ARG A 91 0.24 -3.71 12.37
CA ARG A 91 -0.55 -4.95 12.44
C ARG A 91 -0.63 -5.67 11.09
N LEU A 92 -0.69 -4.92 10.00
CA LEU A 92 -0.76 -5.47 8.65
C LEU A 92 0.58 -6.10 8.22
N ILE A 93 1.69 -5.36 8.34
CA ILE A 93 2.98 -5.73 7.76
C ILE A 93 3.52 -7.08 8.25
N PRO A 94 3.50 -7.43 9.56
CA PRO A 94 4.05 -8.70 10.03
C PRO A 94 3.38 -9.94 9.42
N ARG A 95 2.19 -9.77 8.84
CA ARG A 95 1.43 -10.85 8.20
C ARG A 95 1.78 -11.02 6.72
N LEU A 96 2.44 -10.03 6.12
CA LEU A 96 2.77 -10.03 4.70
C LEU A 96 4.17 -10.56 4.48
N ASP A 97 4.30 -11.60 3.65
CA ASP A 97 5.58 -12.05 3.12
C ASP A 97 5.63 -11.88 1.60
N GLY A 98 6.81 -11.57 1.07
CA GLY A 98 7.03 -11.27 -0.35
C GLY A 98 7.49 -9.83 -0.62
N ALA A 99 7.22 -9.37 -1.84
CA ALA A 99 7.71 -8.10 -2.37
C ALA A 99 6.52 -7.18 -2.65
N TYR A 100 6.51 -5.97 -2.09
CA TYR A 100 5.36 -5.08 -2.22
C TYR A 100 5.68 -3.60 -2.00
N ASN A 101 4.95 -2.79 -2.74
CA ASN A 101 4.65 -1.42 -2.39
C ASN A 101 3.14 -1.29 -2.20
N ILE A 102 2.73 -0.62 -1.12
CA ILE A 102 1.31 -0.36 -0.83
C ILE A 102 1.12 1.14 -0.71
N VAL A 103 0.13 1.67 -1.42
CA VAL A 103 -0.38 3.03 -1.23
C VAL A 103 -1.83 2.95 -0.76
N PHE A 104 -2.20 3.78 0.20
CA PHE A 104 -3.52 3.81 0.80
C PHE A 104 -3.97 5.26 0.98
N LEU A 105 -5.25 5.53 0.79
CA LEU A 105 -5.89 6.83 1.01
C LEU A 105 -7.30 6.61 1.55
N ASN A 106 -7.63 7.22 2.70
CA ASN A 106 -8.99 7.19 3.24
C ASN A 106 -9.80 8.43 2.85
N ALA A 107 -11.11 8.42 3.11
CA ALA A 107 -12.01 9.54 2.82
C ALA A 107 -11.84 10.75 3.75
N CYS A 108 -10.99 10.65 4.78
CA CYS A 108 -10.54 11.80 5.58
C CYS A 108 -9.36 12.53 4.93
N GLY A 109 -8.70 11.92 3.95
CA GLY A 109 -7.50 12.45 3.30
C GLY A 109 -6.19 11.94 3.91
N ASP A 110 -6.25 11.02 4.87
CA ASP A 110 -5.04 10.40 5.42
C ASP A 110 -4.53 9.34 4.45
N MET A 111 -3.22 9.30 4.24
CA MET A 111 -2.59 8.37 3.33
C MET A 111 -1.27 7.81 3.86
N PHE A 112 -0.92 6.63 3.37
CA PHE A 112 0.43 6.10 3.53
C PHE A 112 0.99 5.54 2.22
N VAL A 113 2.31 5.51 2.17
CA VAL A 113 3.10 4.83 1.13
C VAL A 113 4.11 3.94 1.82
N ALA A 114 3.98 2.62 1.68
CA ALA A 114 4.82 1.64 2.35
C ALA A 114 5.66 0.85 1.35
N ARG A 115 6.94 0.63 1.67
CA ARG A 115 7.87 -0.19 0.88
C ARG A 115 8.30 -1.42 1.67
N ASP A 116 8.26 -2.59 1.03
CA ASP A 116 8.62 -3.86 1.66
C ASP A 116 10.02 -3.85 2.35
N PRO A 117 10.23 -4.70 3.37
CA PRO A 117 11.49 -4.74 4.13
C PRO A 117 12.72 -5.17 3.32
N MET A 118 12.54 -5.85 2.18
CA MET A 118 13.63 -6.28 1.29
C MET A 118 14.02 -5.17 0.30
N GLY A 119 13.14 -4.20 0.10
CA GLY A 119 13.29 -3.12 -0.87
C GLY A 119 13.18 -3.61 -2.31
N PHE A 120 12.43 -4.70 -2.54
CA PHE A 120 12.45 -5.43 -3.80
C PHE A 120 11.94 -4.59 -4.96
N ARG A 121 10.80 -3.93 -4.76
CA ARG A 121 10.24 -2.96 -5.73
C ARG A 121 10.78 -1.55 -5.47
N PRO A 122 11.02 -0.74 -6.51
CA PRO A 122 11.41 0.66 -6.35
C PRO A 122 10.23 1.49 -5.83
N MET A 123 10.53 2.48 -4.99
CA MET A 123 9.55 3.47 -4.52
C MET A 123 10.31 4.76 -4.23
N CYS A 124 9.92 5.82 -4.92
CA CYS A 124 10.48 7.15 -4.80
C CYS A 124 9.41 8.10 -4.25
N TYR A 125 9.85 9.14 -3.57
CA TYR A 125 8.99 10.23 -3.13
C TYR A 125 9.69 11.57 -3.27
N ALA A 126 8.90 12.64 -3.36
CA ALA A 126 9.36 14.01 -3.31
C ALA A 126 8.45 14.82 -2.37
N LYS A 127 9.05 15.78 -1.68
CA LYS A 127 8.32 16.71 -0.80
C LYS A 127 8.89 18.11 -0.93
N GLU A 128 8.04 19.06 -1.32
CA GLU A 128 8.39 20.46 -1.51
C GLU A 128 7.31 21.34 -0.86
N GLY A 129 7.65 21.97 0.27
CA GLY A 129 6.65 22.69 1.08
C GLY A 129 5.50 21.78 1.51
N GLN A 130 4.29 22.08 1.04
CA GLN A 130 3.07 21.30 1.27
C GLN A 130 2.79 20.25 0.18
N LEU A 131 3.55 20.26 -0.93
CA LEU A 131 3.40 19.29 -1.98
C LEU A 131 4.13 18.00 -1.60
N PHE A 132 3.45 16.89 -1.83
CA PHE A 132 4.00 15.55 -1.67
C PHE A 132 3.56 14.71 -2.85
N ALA A 133 4.48 13.90 -3.37
CA ALA A 133 4.18 12.87 -4.35
C ALA A 133 5.07 11.65 -4.13
N ALA A 134 4.55 10.48 -4.47
CA ALA A 134 5.30 9.24 -4.50
C ALA A 134 4.97 8.45 -5.76
N ALA A 135 5.95 7.72 -6.28
CA ALA A 135 5.81 6.94 -7.49
C ALA A 135 6.76 5.74 -7.46
N SER A 136 6.45 4.72 -8.26
CA SER A 136 7.35 3.57 -8.42
C SER A 136 8.69 3.96 -9.06
N GLU A 137 8.71 5.02 -9.88
CA GLU A 137 9.91 5.52 -10.57
C GLU A 137 10.05 7.04 -10.44
N SER A 138 11.29 7.52 -10.39
CA SER A 138 11.60 8.96 -10.24
C SER A 138 11.14 9.79 -11.44
N VAL A 139 11.12 9.23 -12.65
CA VAL A 139 10.72 9.93 -13.87
C VAL A 139 9.30 10.50 -13.78
N ALA A 140 8.39 9.81 -13.08
CA ALA A 140 7.04 10.30 -12.86
C ALA A 140 7.04 11.59 -12.00
N LEU A 141 7.92 11.66 -11.00
CA LEU A 141 8.06 12.84 -10.14
C LEU A 141 8.75 13.99 -10.86
N ALA A 142 9.79 13.70 -11.64
CA ALA A 142 10.48 14.70 -12.46
C ALA A 142 9.52 15.34 -13.48
N HIS A 143 8.66 14.55 -14.14
CA HIS A 143 7.64 15.06 -15.05
C HIS A 143 6.54 15.88 -14.37
N LEU A 144 6.29 15.67 -13.07
CA LEU A 144 5.40 16.52 -12.27
C LEU A 144 6.06 17.85 -11.87
N GLY A 145 7.35 18.05 -12.21
CA GLY A 145 8.08 19.28 -11.95
C GLY A 145 8.85 19.31 -10.63
N PHE A 146 8.94 18.18 -9.91
CA PHE A 146 9.81 18.10 -8.73
C PHE A 146 11.28 18.14 -9.16
N GLU A 147 12.10 18.89 -8.42
CA GLU A 147 13.54 18.92 -8.70
C GLU A 147 14.20 17.58 -8.33
N ASP A 148 15.13 17.09 -9.15
CA ASP A 148 15.84 15.81 -8.92
C ASP A 148 16.46 15.71 -7.53
N LYS A 149 16.96 16.83 -6.98
CA LYS A 149 17.57 16.91 -5.65
C LYS A 149 16.58 16.62 -4.51
N ASN A 150 15.28 16.81 -4.77
CA ASN A 150 14.18 16.60 -3.81
C ASN A 150 13.51 15.23 -4.01
N ILE A 151 13.96 14.43 -4.98
CA ILE A 151 13.48 13.07 -5.22
C ILE A 151 14.35 12.09 -4.43
N HIS A 152 13.71 11.33 -3.55
CA HIS A 152 14.38 10.38 -2.67
C HIS A 152 13.80 8.98 -2.84
N SER A 153 14.65 7.95 -2.76
CA SER A 153 14.18 6.59 -2.60
C SER A 153 13.65 6.40 -1.18
N LEU A 154 12.42 5.88 -1.04
CA LEU A 154 11.90 5.44 0.24
C LEU A 154 12.74 4.25 0.74
N PRO A 155 13.33 4.27 1.95
CA PRO A 155 14.14 3.15 2.40
C PRO A 155 13.31 1.86 2.59
N PRO A 156 13.91 0.67 2.44
CA PRO A 156 13.23 -0.60 2.72
C PRO A 156 12.67 -0.65 4.15
N GLY A 157 11.47 -1.20 4.33
CA GLY A 157 10.82 -1.34 5.64
C GLY A 157 10.35 -0.01 6.25
N HIS A 158 10.27 1.04 5.44
CA HIS A 158 9.76 2.34 5.85
C HIS A 158 8.45 2.66 5.16
N ALA A 159 7.63 3.44 5.86
CA ALA A 159 6.43 4.05 5.32
C ALA A 159 6.46 5.55 5.50
N ILE A 160 5.88 6.24 4.53
CA ILE A 160 5.52 7.65 4.64
C ILE A 160 4.08 7.71 5.11
N LEU A 161 3.81 8.53 6.11
CA LEU A 161 2.46 8.81 6.61
C LEU A 161 2.15 10.27 6.36
N ILE A 162 0.93 10.52 5.91
CA ILE A 162 0.30 11.83 5.91
C ILE A 162 -1.03 11.67 6.63
N GLU A 163 -1.09 12.14 7.87
CA GLU A 163 -2.25 12.01 8.74
C GLU A 163 -2.52 13.39 9.35
N ASN A 164 -3.77 13.86 9.30
CA ASN A 164 -4.14 15.22 9.74
C ASN A 164 -3.29 16.34 9.09
N GLY A 165 -2.77 16.09 7.87
CA GLY A 165 -1.90 17.02 7.15
C GLY A 165 -0.43 17.01 7.60
N GLU A 166 -0.07 16.19 8.57
CA GLU A 166 1.31 16.05 9.04
C GLU A 166 2.05 14.94 8.30
N PHE A 167 3.23 15.27 7.78
CA PHE A 167 4.10 14.33 7.10
C PHE A 167 5.08 13.69 8.09
N SER A 168 5.21 12.37 8.05
CA SER A 168 6.26 11.65 8.77
C SER A 168 6.78 10.45 7.98
N ILE A 169 8.00 10.03 8.28
CA ILE A 169 8.57 8.78 7.78
C ILE A 169 8.83 7.90 8.99
N ILE A 170 8.22 6.72 8.99
CA ILE A 170 8.38 5.74 10.06
C ILE A 170 9.07 4.50 9.55
N LYS A 171 9.83 3.85 10.44
CA LYS A 171 10.36 2.51 10.23
C LYS A 171 9.39 1.52 10.86
N PHE A 172 8.78 0.66 10.04
CA PHE A 172 7.82 -0.35 10.52
C PHE A 172 8.43 -1.75 10.59
N ALA A 173 9.55 -2.00 9.89
CA ALA A 173 10.23 -3.29 9.88
C ALA A 173 11.75 -3.10 9.83
N GLU A 174 12.47 -4.08 10.39
CA GLU A 174 13.91 -4.17 10.20
C GLU A 174 14.26 -4.51 8.75
N LYS A 175 15.32 -3.89 8.27
CA LYS A 175 15.80 -4.10 6.90
C LYS A 175 16.29 -5.53 6.76
N LYS A 176 15.69 -6.29 5.85
CA LYS A 176 16.22 -7.59 5.40
C LYS A 176 17.39 -7.35 4.43
N PRO A 177 18.29 -8.33 4.21
CA PRO A 177 19.35 -8.21 3.21
C PRO A 177 18.77 -7.71 1.88
N ARG A 178 19.43 -6.71 1.27
CA ARG A 178 18.92 -6.08 0.05
C ARG A 178 18.79 -7.11 -1.06
N ALA A 179 17.62 -7.18 -1.67
CA ALA A 179 17.35 -7.99 -2.85
C ALA A 179 16.61 -7.10 -3.87
N HIS A 180 17.32 -6.13 -4.46
CA HIS A 180 16.74 -5.33 -5.53
C HIS A 180 16.43 -6.22 -6.73
N CYS A 181 15.25 -6.01 -7.34
CA CYS A 181 14.95 -6.61 -8.64
C CYS A 181 15.99 -6.14 -9.66
N PHE A 182 16.68 -7.08 -10.32
CA PHE A 182 17.62 -6.79 -11.40
C PHE A 182 16.90 -6.49 -12.73
N PHE A 183 15.69 -7.02 -12.90
CA PHE A 183 14.82 -6.75 -14.04
C PHE A 183 14.14 -5.39 -13.94
#